data_AF-U3TXS4-F1
#
_entry.id   AF-U3TXS4-F1
#
_cell.length_a   1.000
_cell.length_b   1.000
_cell.length_c   1.000
_cell.angle_alpha   90.00
_cell.angle_beta   90.00
_cell.angle_gamma   90.00
#
_symmetry.space_group_name_H-M   'P 1'
#
loop_
_entity.id
_entity.type
_entity.pdbx_description
1 polymer ?
#
loop_
_entity_poly.entity_id
_entity_poly.type
_entity_poly.pdbx_seq_one_letter_code
_entity_poly.pdbx_strand_id
1 'polypeptide(L)' 'MESKGRAPKAPGDILWNFEKFLINKQGDVIARFSPDMTPDDPIILKRIELALAA' A
#
# COMPACT_ATOMS: atom_id res chain seq x y z
N MET A 1 9.35 10.43 6.54
CA MET A 1 9.53 9.93 5.16
C MET A 1 9.66 11.15 4.27
N GLU A 2 10.89 11.51 3.90
CA GLU A 2 11.14 12.66 3.03
C GLU A 2 10.73 12.32 1.61
N SER A 3 9.72 13.04 1.11
CA SER A 3 9.35 12.99 -0.29
C SER A 3 10.48 13.57 -1.12
N LYS A 4 11.09 12.75 -1.97
CA LYS A 4 12.07 13.16 -2.98
C LYS A 4 11.38 13.99 -4.09
N GLY A 5 10.90 15.19 -3.74
CA GLY A 5 10.33 16.18 -4.66
C GLY A 5 8.99 15.82 -5.31
N ARG A 6 8.24 14.86 -4.75
CA ARG A 6 6.97 14.36 -5.31
C ARG A 6 5.99 14.13 -4.19
N ALA A 7 5.66 15.18 -3.46
CA ALA A 7 4.68 15.05 -2.38
C ALA A 7 3.30 14.88 -3.02
N PRO A 8 2.44 13.98 -2.51
CA PRO A 8 1.04 13.91 -2.93
C PRO A 8 0.40 15.29 -2.73
N LYS A 9 -0.39 15.78 -3.70
CA LYS A 9 -0.99 17.12 -3.65
C LYS A 9 -2.09 17.21 -2.58
N ALA A 10 -2.77 16.10 -2.32
CA ALA A 10 -3.70 15.90 -1.23
C ALA A 10 -3.46 14.57 -0.50
N PRO A 11 -3.89 14.43 0.76
CA PRO A 11 -3.96 13.14 1.43
C PRO A 11 -4.77 12.15 0.59
N GLY A 12 -4.18 11.01 0.25
CA GLY A 12 -4.81 10.01 -0.59
C GLY A 12 -4.38 10.04 -2.07
N ASP A 13 -3.71 11.08 -2.55
CA ASP A 13 -3.19 11.12 -3.91
C ASP A 13 -2.09 10.07 -4.12
N ILE A 14 -2.05 9.48 -5.32
CA ILE A 14 -1.02 8.51 -5.71
C ILE A 14 0.35 9.17 -5.69
N LEU A 15 1.31 8.54 -4.99
CA LEU A 15 2.65 9.10 -4.83
C LEU A 15 3.47 8.99 -6.12
N TRP A 16 3.46 7.80 -6.73
CA TRP A 16 4.14 7.48 -7.97
C TRP A 16 3.63 6.15 -8.55
N ASN A 17 4.09 5.80 -9.75
CA ASN A 17 3.91 4.46 -10.32
C ASN A 17 4.40 3.38 -9.33
N PHE A 18 3.71 2.24 -9.32
CA PHE A 18 3.97 1.05 -8.48
C PHE A 18 3.57 1.14 -7.01
N GLU A 19 2.72 2.10 -6.65
CA GLU A 19 2.01 2.05 -5.38
C GLU A 19 1.09 0.82 -5.30
N LYS A 20 0.96 0.22 -4.11
CA LYS A 20 0.28 -1.07 -3.93
C LYS A 20 -0.89 -0.91 -2.97
N PHE A 21 -1.99 -1.59 -3.28
CA PHE A 21 -3.22 -1.55 -2.50
C PHE A 21 -3.65 -2.99 -2.18
N LEU A 22 -3.95 -3.26 -0.92
CA LEU A 22 -4.54 -4.53 -0.50
C LEU A 22 -6.05 -4.36 -0.41
N ILE A 23 -6.78 -5.23 -1.10
CA ILE A 23 -8.24 -5.22 -1.19
C ILE A 23 -8.76 -6.49 -0.50
N ASN A 24 -9.77 -6.36 0.37
CA ASN A 24 -10.40 -7.49 1.05
C ASN A 24 -11.44 -8.22 0.15
N LYS A 25 -12.06 -9.29 0.66
CA LYS A 25 -13.07 -10.08 -0.07
C LYS A 25 -14.36 -9.28 -0.36
N GLN A 26 -14.61 -8.20 0.37
CA GLN A 26 -15.75 -7.31 0.23
C GLN A 26 -15.50 -6.19 -0.79
N GLY A 27 -14.27 -6.05 -1.29
CA GLY A 27 -13.86 -5.02 -2.24
C GLY A 27 -13.33 -3.73 -1.59
N ASP A 28 -13.13 -3.70 -0.28
CA ASP A 28 -12.61 -2.53 0.44
C ASP A 28 -11.07 -2.49 0.41
N VAL A 29 -10.52 -1.28 0.25
CA VAL A 29 -9.08 -1.05 0.42
C VAL A 29 -8.74 -1.05 1.91
N ILE A 30 -7.98 -2.06 2.34
CA ILE A 30 -7.64 -2.28 3.76
C ILE A 30 -6.19 -1.97 4.10
N ALA A 31 -5.34 -1.78 3.09
CA ALA A 31 -3.98 -1.26 3.26
C ALA A 31 -3.46 -0.62 1.97
N ARG A 32 -2.50 0.29 2.13
CA ARG A 32 -1.78 0.99 1.06
C ARG A 32 -0.29 0.97 1.38
N PHE A 33 0.54 0.68 0.38
CA PHE A 33 1.99 0.54 0.53
C PHE A 33 2.74 1.40 -0.47
N SER A 34 3.88 1.91 -0.04
CA SER A 34 4.73 2.81 -0.81
C SER A 34 5.25 2.15 -2.09
N PRO A 35 5.47 2.92 -3.18
CA PRO A 35 6.01 2.39 -4.43
C PRO A 35 7.34 1.65 -4.31
N ASP A 36 8.20 2.07 -3.38
CA ASP A 36 9.55 1.52 -3.14
C ASP A 36 9.56 0.22 -2.33
N MET A 37 8.42 -0.19 -1.75
CA MET A 37 8.29 -1.52 -1.14
C MET A 37 8.21 -2.58 -2.24
N THR A 38 8.96 -3.66 -2.12
CA THR A 38 8.85 -4.79 -3.04
C THR A 38 7.54 -5.55 -2.78
N PRO A 39 6.93 -6.23 -3.77
CA PRO A 39 5.69 -6.98 -3.54
C PRO A 39 5.79 -8.11 -2.49
N ASP A 40 7.01 -8.64 -2.29
CA ASP A 40 7.37 -9.67 -1.32
C ASP A 40 7.86 -9.11 0.02
N ASP A 41 7.77 -7.80 0.23
CA ASP A 41 8.13 -7.17 1.51
C ASP A 41 7.38 -7.87 2.67
N PRO A 42 8.08 -8.27 3.75
CA PRO A 42 7.46 -9.00 4.86
C PRO A 42 6.24 -8.29 5.48
N ILE A 43 6.19 -6.96 5.42
CA ILE A 43 5.05 -6.17 5.89
C ILE A 43 3.82 -6.43 5.01
N ILE A 44 4.00 -6.49 3.68
CA ILE A 44 2.90 -6.79 2.76
C ILE A 44 2.39 -8.21 2.98
N LEU A 45 3.30 -9.19 3.05
CA LEU A 45 2.95 -10.59 3.29
C LEU A 45 2.15 -10.76 4.59
N LYS A 46 2.64 -10.17 5.69
CA LYS A 46 1.93 -10.20 6.99
C LYS A 46 0.54 -9.59 6.91
N ARG A 47 0.36 -8.50 6.15
CA ARG A 47 -0.97 -7.87 5.98
C ARG A 47 -1.92 -8.76 5.19
N ILE A 48 -1.41 -9.47 4.19
CA ILE A 48 -2.19 -10.46 3.43
C ILE A 48 -2.63 -11.59 4.36
N GLU A 49 -1.72 -12.16 5.15
CA GLU A 49 -2.05 -13.23 6.11
C GLU A 49 -3.14 -12.80 7.11
N LEU A 50 -3.03 -11.59 7.67
CA LEU A 50 -4.06 -11.03 8.54
C LEU A 50 -5.41 -10.87 7.84
N ALA A 51 -5.42 -10.45 6.58
CA ALA A 51 -6.65 -10.31 5.81
C ALA A 51 -7.30 -11.66 5.46
N LEU A 52 -6.51 -12.72 5.36
CA LEU A 52 -7.02 -14.08 5.13
C LEU A 52 -7.61 -14.73 6.39
N ALA A 53 -7.12 -14.33 7.57
CA ALA A 53 -7.60 -14.83 8.86
C ALA A 53 -8.90 -14.15 9.35
N ALA A 54 -9.34 -13.08 8.68
CA ALA A 54 -10.58 -12.36 8.95
C ALA A 54 -11.75 -12.90 8.09
#